data_AF-A0A453QV72-F1
#
_entry.id   AF-A0A453QV72-F1
#
_cell.length_a   1.000
_cell.length_b   1.000
_cell.length_c   1.000
_cell.angle_alpha   90.00
_cell.angle_beta   90.00
_cell.angle_gamma   90.00
#
_symmetry.space_group_name_H-M   'P 1'
#
loop_
_entity.id
_entity.type
_entity.pdbx_description
1 polymer ?
#
loop_
_entity_poly.entity_id
_entity_poly.type
_entity_poly.pdbx_seq_one_letter_code
_entity_poly.pdbx_strand_id
1 'polypeptide(L)' 'DLSGFRGLVLDLSYRPVNVVCWKRAICLEFMEKADVLEYYDQTVSSPSGSFYIPAVLR' A
#
# COMPACT_ATOMS: atom_id res chain seq x y z
N ASP A 1 12.81 10.08 -4.41
CA ASP A 1 11.56 10.80 -4.11
C ASP A 1 10.43 9.78 -4.07
N LEU A 2 9.72 9.64 -2.95
CA LEU A 2 8.70 8.60 -2.75
C LEU A 2 7.29 9.09 -3.14
N SER A 3 7.16 10.32 -3.67
CA SER A 3 5.86 10.95 -3.94
C SER A 3 5.11 10.31 -5.11
N GLY A 4 5.82 9.57 -5.97
CA GLY A 4 5.23 8.86 -7.12
C GLY A 4 4.55 7.53 -6.78
N PHE A 5 4.83 6.94 -5.61
CA PHE A 5 4.27 5.63 -5.24
C PHE A 5 2.82 5.76 -4.80
N ARG A 6 1.96 4.98 -5.46
CA ARG A 6 0.53 4.94 -5.21
C ARG A 6 0.08 3.49 -5.10
N GLY A 7 -0.75 3.22 -4.10
CA GLY A 7 -1.41 1.94 -3.91
C GLY A 7 -2.73 1.92 -4.67
N LEU A 8 -2.94 0.90 -5.50
CA LEU A 8 -4.22 0.61 -6.12
C LEU A 8 -5.10 -0.14 -5.11
N VAL A 9 -6.34 0.31 -4.91
CA VAL A 9 -7.32 -0.39 -4.08
C VAL A 9 -8.32 -1.09 -5.00
N LEU A 10 -8.46 -2.38 -4.80
CA LEU A 10 -9.40 -3.25 -5.50
C LEU A 10 -10.60 -3.57 -4.61
N ASP A 11 -11.74 -3.80 -5.24
CA ASP A 11 -12.91 -4.38 -4.58
C ASP A 11 -12.87 -5.92 -4.62
N LEU A 12 -13.86 -6.58 -3.99
CA LEU A 12 -14.09 -8.03 -4.02
C LEU A 12 -14.13 -8.61 -5.45
N SER A 13 -14.50 -7.79 -6.45
CA SER A 13 -14.51 -8.17 -7.87
C SER A 13 -13.17 -7.92 -8.60
N TYR A 14 -12.07 -7.62 -7.89
CA TYR A 14 -10.77 -7.22 -8.44
C TYR A 14 -10.83 -6.00 -9.38
N ARG A 15 -11.83 -5.14 -9.17
CA ARG A 15 -12.00 -3.92 -9.95
C ARG A 15 -11.33 -2.77 -9.22
N PRO A 16 -10.55 -1.91 -9.90
CA PRO A 16 -9.94 -0.75 -9.26
C PRO A 16 -11.03 0.22 -8.82
N VAL A 17 -11.12 0.46 -7.52
CA VAL A 17 -12.09 1.39 -6.92
C VAL A 17 -11.44 2.71 -6.52
N ASN A 18 -10.17 2.69 -6.14
CA ASN A 18 -9.48 3.90 -5.72
C ASN A 18 -7.97 3.79 -5.89
N VAL A 19 -7.30 4.94 -5.94
CA VAL A 19 -5.84 5.07 -5.93
C VAL A 19 -5.46 5.93 -4.74
N VAL A 20 -4.66 5.38 -3.83
CA VAL A 20 -4.25 6.06 -2.59
C VAL A 20 -2.73 6.27 -2.58
N CYS A 21 -2.26 7.27 -1.84
CA CYS A 21 -0.81 7.44 -1.64
C CYS A 21 -0.23 6.29 -0.81
N TRP A 22 1.05 5.97 -1.02
CA TRP A 22 1.74 4.90 -0.28
C TRP A 22 1.58 4.98 1.25
N LYS A 23 1.63 6.19 1.84
CA LYS A 23 1.44 6.38 3.29
C LYS A 23 0.08 5.85 3.76
N ARG A 24 -0.98 6.12 2.99
CA ARG A 24 -2.34 5.64 3.31
C ARG A 24 -2.45 4.14 3.10
N ALA A 25 -1.80 3.61 2.07
CA ALA A 25 -1.78 2.18 1.81
C ALA A 25 -1.16 1.41 2.99
N ILE A 26 -0.02 1.87 3.51
CA ILE A 26 0.59 1.30 4.73
C ILE A 26 -0.35 1.42 5.93
N CYS A 27 -1.01 2.57 6.13
CA CYS A 27 -1.97 2.69 7.22
C CYS A 27 -3.15 1.71 7.10
N LEU A 28 -3.61 1.40 5.89
CA LEU A 28 -4.70 0.44 5.67
C LEU A 28 -4.29 -0.99 6.02
N GLU A 29 -3.07 -1.37 5.64
CA GLU A 29 -2.45 -2.65 6.02
C GLU A 29 -2.29 -2.76 7.55
N PHE A 30 -1.71 -1.74 8.20
CA PHE A 30 -1.52 -1.73 9.65
C PHE A 30 -2.82 -1.68 10.47
N MET A 31 -3.90 -1.14 9.89
CA MET A 31 -5.23 -1.17 10.49
C MET A 31 -5.99 -2.45 10.17
N GLU A 32 -5.39 -3.40 9.44
CA GLU A 32 -6.02 -4.64 8.96
C GLU A 32 -7.33 -4.37 8.17
N LYS A 33 -7.40 -3.23 7.47
CA LYS A 33 -8.57 -2.82 6.68
C LYS A 33 -8.50 -3.24 5.22
N ALA A 34 -7.31 -3.59 4.74
CA ALA A 34 -7.09 -4.05 3.38
C ALA A 34 -5.96 -5.08 3.37
N ASP A 35 -6.09 -6.07 2.51
CA ASP A 35 -5.15 -7.17 2.29
C ASP A 35 -4.19 -6.78 1.17
N VAL A 36 -2.88 -6.86 1.41
CA VAL A 36 -1.89 -6.49 0.40
C VAL A 36 -1.64 -7.65 -0.56
N LEU A 37 -1.88 -7.40 -1.84
CA LEU A 37 -1.67 -8.36 -2.92
C LEU A 37 -0.24 -8.29 -3.48
N GLU A 38 0.31 -7.09 -3.58
CA GLU A 38 1.62 -6.85 -4.17
C GLU A 38 2.33 -5.69 -3.46
N TYR A 39 3.63 -5.81 -3.30
CA TYR A 39 4.50 -4.78 -2.73
C TYR A 39 5.47 -4.28 -3.80
N TYR A 40 5.84 -3.01 -3.73
CA TYR A 40 6.99 -2.49 -4.46
C TYR A 40 8.30 -2.98 -3.81
N ASP A 41 9.34 -3.15 -4.63
CA ASP A 41 10.69 -3.47 -4.17
C ASP A 41 11.30 -2.36 -3.30
N GLN A 42 10.74 -1.16 -3.34
CA GLN A 42 11.18 -0.05 -2.52
C GLN A 42 10.63 -0.16 -1.09
N THR A 43 11.54 -0.10 -0.14
CA THR A 43 11.24 -0.06 1.29
C THR A 43 11.30 1.37 1.84
N VAL A 44 10.47 1.64 2.83
CA VAL A 44 10.48 2.86 3.63
C VAL A 44 11.04 2.56 5.01
N SER A 45 12.03 3.33 5.43
CA SER A 45 12.65 3.18 6.73
C SER A 45 11.94 4.04 7.77
N SER A 46 11.55 3.40 8.88
CA SER A 46 11.12 4.05 10.10
C SER A 46 12.17 3.83 11.20
N PRO A 47 12.16 4.62 12.29
CA PRO A 47 12.99 4.36 13.46
C PRO A 47 12.81 2.96 14.05
N SER A 48 11.65 2.33 13.79
CA SER A 48 11.25 1.03 14.33
C SER A 48 11.54 -0.15 13.39
N GLY A 49 11.96 0.11 12.14
CA GLY A 49 12.17 -0.93 11.13
C GLY A 49 11.93 -0.43 9.70
N SER A 50 12.23 -1.27 8.71
CA SER A 50 11.96 -0.99 7.29
C SER A 50 10.73 -1.76 6.82
N PHE A 51 9.84 -1.09 6.09
CA PHE A 51 8.58 -1.65 5.59
C PHE A 51 8.53 -1.58 4.08
N TYR A 52 7.95 -2.59 3.43
CA TYR A 52 7.72 -2.55 1.99
C TYR A 52 6.52 -1.66 1.67
N ILE A 53 6.56 -0.99 0.52
CA ILE A 53 5.42 -0.16 0.11
C ILE A 53 4.37 -1.06 -0.56
N PRO A 54 3.14 -1.15 -0.05
CA PRO A 54 2.06 -1.86 -0.73
C PRO A 54 1.68 -1.17 -2.06
N ALA A 55 1.72 -1.92 -3.14
CA ALA A 55 1.39 -1.50 -4.50
C ALA A 55 -0.08 -1.78 -4.85
N VAL A 56 -0.61 -2.91 -4.42
CA VAL A 56 -2.00 -3.33 -4.68
C VAL A 56 -2.62 -3.86 -3.41
N LEU A 57 -3.80 -3.34 -3.05
CA LEU A 57 -4.58 -3.75 -1.88
C LEU A 57 -5.98 -4.20 -2.30
N ARG A 58 -6.59 -5.08 -1.50
CA ARG A 58 -7.96 -5.60 -1.64
C ARG A 58 -8.74 -5.47 -0.35
#